data_AF-A0A955CJC9-F1
#
_entry.id   AF-A0A955CJC9-F1
#
_cell.length_a   1.000
_cell.length_b   1.000
_cell.length_c   1.000
_cell.angle_alpha   90.00
_cell.angle_beta   90.00
_cell.angle_gamma   90.00
#
_symmetry.space_group_name_H-M   'P 1'
#
loop_
_entity.id
_entity.type
_entity.pdbx_description
1 polymer ?
#
loop_
_entity_poly.entity_id
_entity_poly.type
_entity_poly.pdbx_seq_one_letter_code
_entity_poly.pdbx_strand_id
1 'polypeptide(L)'
;MTSLGIAGVVCCVPHIPVLTVCGAASYFLFDLLDAVDGELARWHGESSIRGLYLDQLSHLLVDYLSLGVPALHVYVMSQQPEYAVLAAVTTIASTMGRGLREMMFRINAEAQLLQGRVPDQSATNSGTGNTPLLRLLQYMKMVDLLGFPVTKARIVHLATILTLTLSYLGVSWPAAGLAWFYACYCVVRTLLEMPYYYHRRIMDLPHQKATSNYRWPL
;
A
#
# COMPACT_ATOMS: atom_id res chain seq x y z
N MET A 1 15.52 0.39 -6.14
CA MET A 1 14.34 1.27 -5.93
C MET A 1 13.96 1.30 -4.46
N THR A 2 13.82 0.15 -3.79
CA THR A 2 13.65 0.04 -2.32
C THR A 2 14.57 0.92 -1.48
N SER A 3 15.87 0.96 -1.80
CA SER A 3 16.83 1.81 -1.07
C SER A 3 16.50 3.30 -1.13
N LEU A 4 15.96 3.78 -2.26
CA LEU A 4 15.53 5.17 -2.43
C LEU A 4 14.30 5.47 -1.55
N GLY A 5 13.34 4.56 -1.53
CA GLY A 5 12.16 4.67 -0.67
C GLY A 5 12.52 4.69 0.81
N ILE A 6 13.36 3.76 1.27
CA ILE A 6 13.84 3.70 2.65
C ILE A 6 14.60 4.97 3.02
N ALA A 7 15.53 5.42 2.16
CA ALA A 7 16.28 6.65 2.40
C ALA A 7 15.33 7.86 2.49
N GLY A 8 14.35 7.95 1.59
CA GLY A 8 13.35 9.02 1.60
C GLY A 8 12.56 9.08 2.92
N VAL A 9 12.05 7.93 3.36
CA VAL A 9 11.31 7.77 4.62
C VAL A 9 12.16 8.15 5.83
N VAL A 10 13.40 7.67 5.90
CA VAL A 10 14.32 7.96 7.03
C VAL A 10 14.71 9.44 7.06
N CYS A 11 14.93 10.06 5.91
CA CYS A 11 15.24 11.49 5.79
C CYS A 11 14.11 12.41 6.26
N CYS A 12 12.86 11.93 6.31
CA CYS A 12 11.73 12.67 6.84
C CYS A 12 11.63 12.65 8.37
N VAL A 13 12.39 11.79 9.07
CA VAL A 13 12.32 11.65 10.53
C VAL A 13 12.96 12.83 11.29
N PRO A 14 14.21 13.23 11.03
CA PRO A 14 14.80 14.35 11.76
C PRO A 14 14.14 15.67 11.37
N HIS A 15 14.04 16.59 12.32
CA HIS A 15 13.44 17.92 12.10
C HIS A 15 14.43 18.88 11.41
N ILE A 16 14.89 18.50 10.21
CA ILE A 16 15.83 19.27 9.38
C ILE A 16 15.14 19.58 8.04
N PRO A 17 14.77 20.85 7.75
CA PRO A 17 13.89 21.18 6.62
C PRO A 17 14.38 20.64 5.28
N VAL A 18 15.67 20.83 4.98
CA VAL A 18 16.28 20.36 3.73
C VAL A 18 16.20 18.84 3.62
N LEU A 19 16.49 18.13 4.71
CA LEU A 19 16.46 16.66 4.70
C LEU A 19 15.04 16.14 4.54
N THR A 20 14.06 16.78 5.18
CA THR A 20 12.66 16.38 5.05
C THR A 20 12.11 16.66 3.66
N VAL A 21 12.46 17.78 3.03
CA VAL A 21 12.05 18.07 1.63
C VAL A 21 12.70 17.07 0.68
N CYS A 22 14.01 16.83 0.80
CA CYS A 22 14.70 15.83 -0.02
C CYS A 22 14.16 14.41 0.23
N GLY A 23 13.83 14.09 1.48
CA GLY A 23 13.26 12.79 1.88
C GLY A 23 11.88 12.57 1.28
N ALA A 24 10.99 13.56 1.42
CA ALA A 24 9.65 13.52 0.85
C ALA A 24 9.71 13.41 -0.68
N ALA A 25 10.54 14.23 -1.34
CA ALA A 25 10.74 14.15 -2.79
C ALA A 25 11.27 12.77 -3.23
N SER A 26 12.20 12.19 -2.48
CA SER A 26 12.75 10.85 -2.76
C SER A 26 11.70 9.75 -2.59
N TYR A 27 10.85 9.84 -1.56
CA TYR A 27 9.74 8.92 -1.35
C TYR A 27 8.67 9.04 -2.45
N PHE A 28 8.31 10.27 -2.85
CA PHE A 28 7.40 10.49 -3.99
C PHE A 28 7.97 9.97 -5.29
N LEU A 29 9.28 10.14 -5.51
CA LEU A 29 9.94 9.59 -6.69
C LEU A 29 9.95 8.06 -6.65
N PHE A 30 10.17 7.45 -5.48
CA PHE A 30 10.03 6.01 -5.29
C PHE A 30 8.63 5.52 -5.68
N ASP A 31 7.58 6.13 -5.13
CA ASP A 31 6.17 5.76 -5.39
C ASP A 31 5.78 5.93 -6.87
N LEU A 32 6.29 6.98 -7.52
CA LEU A 32 6.11 7.18 -8.95
C LEU A 32 6.80 6.10 -9.78
N LEU A 33 8.05 5.76 -9.45
CA LEU A 33 8.81 4.76 -10.19
C LEU A 33 8.21 3.36 -10.02
N ASP A 34 7.70 3.05 -8.83
CA ASP A 34 7.01 1.79 -8.50
C ASP A 34 5.70 1.63 -9.31
N ALA A 35 4.94 2.70 -9.50
CA ALA A 35 3.79 2.65 -10.42
C ALA A 35 4.22 2.38 -11.88
N VAL A 36 5.34 2.97 -12.32
CA VAL A 36 5.83 2.87 -13.70
C VAL A 36 6.40 1.48 -14.01
N ASP A 37 7.11 0.84 -13.08
CA ASP A 37 7.76 -0.45 -13.35
C ASP A 37 6.74 -1.58 -13.59
N GLY A 38 5.65 -1.60 -12.82
CA GLY A 38 4.59 -2.59 -12.94
C GLY A 38 3.81 -2.47 -14.25
N GLU A 39 3.61 -1.24 -14.75
CA GLU A 39 3.00 -1.04 -16.07
C GLU A 39 3.96 -1.33 -17.22
N LEU A 40 5.23 -0.97 -17.07
CA LEU A 40 6.22 -1.27 -18.10
C LEU A 40 6.34 -2.79 -18.29
N ALA A 41 6.34 -3.55 -17.20
CA ALA A 41 6.30 -5.01 -17.23
C ALA A 41 5.05 -5.56 -17.92
N ARG A 42 3.87 -4.98 -17.67
CA ARG A 42 2.60 -5.36 -18.34
C ARG A 42 2.63 -5.03 -19.83
N TRP A 43 3.14 -3.85 -20.18
CA TRP A 43 3.23 -3.38 -21.56
C TRP A 43 4.15 -4.27 -22.41
N HIS A 44 5.29 -4.68 -21.86
CA HIS A 44 6.22 -5.57 -22.53
C HIS A 44 5.86 -7.06 -22.41
N GLY A 45 4.86 -7.41 -21.62
CA GLY A 45 4.51 -8.82 -21.34
C GLY A 45 5.58 -9.56 -20.54
N GLU A 46 6.42 -8.84 -19.80
CA GLU A 46 7.57 -9.37 -19.03
C GLU A 46 7.24 -9.55 -17.53
N SER A 47 5.95 -9.58 -17.17
CA SER A 47 5.49 -9.84 -15.81
C SER A 47 6.05 -11.18 -15.29
N SER A 48 6.79 -11.15 -14.19
CA SER A 48 7.38 -12.34 -13.58
C SER A 48 7.01 -12.48 -12.10
N ILE A 49 6.96 -13.72 -11.61
CA ILE A 49 6.71 -14.02 -10.18
C ILE A 49 7.79 -13.37 -9.30
N ARG A 50 9.03 -13.37 -9.77
CA ARG A 50 10.15 -12.73 -9.06
C ARG A 50 9.96 -11.21 -8.98
N GLY A 51 9.53 -10.57 -10.08
CA GLY A 51 9.22 -9.14 -10.09
C GLY A 51 8.10 -8.80 -9.11
N LEU A 52 7.01 -9.55 -9.14
CA LEU A 52 5.88 -9.40 -8.21
C LEU A 52 6.30 -9.59 -6.74
N TYR A 53 7.18 -10.55 -6.45
CA TYR A 53 7.68 -10.76 -5.10
C TYR A 53 8.55 -9.58 -4.61
N LEU A 54 9.41 -9.05 -5.47
CA LEU A 54 10.28 -7.91 -5.13
C LEU A 54 9.48 -6.61 -4.95
N ASP A 55 8.46 -6.40 -5.77
CA ASP A 55 7.45 -5.33 -5.65
C ASP A 55 6.67 -5.43 -4.33
N GLN A 56 6.25 -6.64 -3.97
CA GLN A 56 5.57 -6.83 -2.70
C GLN A 56 6.49 -6.56 -1.49
N LEU A 57 7.75 -6.95 -1.58
CA LEU A 57 8.76 -6.67 -0.56
C LEU A 57 9.09 -5.17 -0.47
N SER A 58 9.09 -4.44 -1.60
CA SER A 58 9.33 -2.99 -1.60
C SER A 58 8.23 -2.25 -0.86
N HIS A 59 6.97 -2.53 -1.19
CA HIS A 59 5.82 -1.97 -0.50
C HIS A 59 5.79 -2.32 0.99
N LEU A 60 6.15 -3.56 1.35
CA LEU A 60 6.22 -3.99 2.75
C LEU A 60 7.22 -3.17 3.57
N LEU A 61 8.36 -2.86 2.99
CA LEU A 61 9.41 -2.11 3.68
C LEU A 61 9.13 -0.62 3.65
N VAL A 62 8.81 -0.04 2.49
CA VAL A 62 8.79 1.42 2.33
C VAL A 62 7.45 2.00 2.75
N ASP A 63 6.34 1.48 2.24
CA ASP A 63 5.03 2.09 2.47
C ASP A 63 4.62 2.00 3.93
N TYR A 64 4.87 0.88 4.61
CA TYR A 64 4.44 0.76 6.01
C TYR A 64 5.31 1.53 6.98
N LEU A 65 6.62 1.65 6.70
CA LEU A 65 7.48 2.54 7.46
C LEU A 65 7.07 4.01 7.28
N SER A 66 6.64 4.41 6.07
CA SER A 66 6.24 5.80 5.79
C SER A 66 5.04 6.25 6.64
N LEU A 67 4.14 5.34 7.03
CA LEU A 67 2.96 5.67 7.84
C LEU A 67 3.32 5.97 9.30
N GLY A 68 4.43 5.45 9.81
CA GLY A 68 4.94 5.77 11.15
C GLY A 68 5.73 7.09 11.22
N VAL A 69 6.22 7.60 10.08
CA VAL A 69 7.09 8.78 10.02
C VAL A 69 6.47 10.04 10.63
N PRO A 70 5.20 10.41 10.40
CA PRO A 70 4.64 11.64 10.97
C PRO A 70 4.71 11.65 12.50
N ALA A 71 4.33 10.54 13.13
CA ALA A 71 4.40 10.40 14.58
C ALA A 71 5.86 10.38 15.06
N LEU A 72 6.75 9.68 14.36
CA LEU A 72 8.17 9.64 14.72
C LEU A 72 8.86 11.01 14.57
N HIS A 73 8.46 11.80 13.58
CA HIS A 73 8.93 13.18 13.39
C HIS A 73 8.47 14.07 14.54
N VAL A 74 7.21 13.98 14.94
CA VAL A 74 6.69 14.72 16.12
C VAL A 74 7.39 14.27 17.40
N TYR A 75 7.74 12.98 17.55
CA TYR A 75 8.57 12.51 18.67
C TYR A 75 9.94 13.22 18.70
N VAL A 76 10.65 13.28 17.57
CA VAL A 76 11.97 13.94 17.50
C VAL A 76 11.90 15.41 17.92
N MET A 77 10.80 16.09 17.60
CA MET A 77 10.60 17.50 17.98
C MET A 77 10.17 17.69 19.43
N SER A 78 9.20 16.91 19.88
CA SER A 78 8.53 17.11 21.19
C SER A 78 9.24 16.37 22.33
N GLN A 79 10.03 15.34 22.01
CA GLN A 79 10.64 14.40 22.95
C GLN A 79 9.61 13.67 23.84
N GLN A 80 8.33 13.67 23.47
CA GLN A 80 7.27 13.01 24.23
C GLN A 80 7.15 11.54 23.79
N PRO A 81 7.34 10.56 24.70
CA PRO A 81 7.43 9.15 24.35
C PRO A 81 6.15 8.57 23.72
N GLU A 82 5.00 9.21 23.96
CA GLU A 82 3.71 8.84 23.36
C GLU A 82 3.76 8.80 21.83
N TYR A 83 4.49 9.70 21.18
CA TYR A 83 4.58 9.72 19.72
C TYR A 83 5.49 8.63 19.16
N ALA A 84 6.48 8.16 19.92
CA ALA A 84 7.27 7.00 19.54
C ALA A 84 6.43 5.72 19.59
N VAL A 85 5.59 5.57 20.63
CA VAL A 85 4.61 4.49 20.72
C VAL A 85 3.60 4.59 19.58
N LEU A 86 3.12 5.79 19.29
CA LEU A 86 2.17 6.05 18.21
C LEU A 86 2.73 5.66 16.84
N ALA A 87 4.01 5.98 16.57
CA ALA A 87 4.70 5.59 15.34
C ALA A 87 4.77 4.06 15.20
N ALA A 88 5.14 3.36 16.28
CA ALA A 88 5.21 1.90 16.31
C ALA A 88 3.82 1.26 16.07
N VAL A 89 2.79 1.73 16.80
CA VAL A 89 1.42 1.23 16.66
C VAL A 89 0.89 1.46 15.25
N THR A 90 1.12 2.64 14.68
CA THR A 90 0.66 2.97 13.32
C THR A 90 1.32 2.07 12.28
N THR A 91 2.64 1.86 12.39
CA THR A 91 3.41 0.99 11.49
C THR A 91 2.92 -0.47 11.58
N ILE A 92 2.76 -0.99 12.80
CA ILE A 92 2.28 -2.36 13.03
C ILE A 92 0.84 -2.54 12.50
N ALA A 93 -0.08 -1.65 12.89
CA ALA A 93 -1.47 -1.72 12.47
C ALA A 93 -1.59 -1.72 10.94
N SER A 94 -0.82 -0.86 10.27
CA SER A 94 -0.86 -0.75 8.81
C SER A 94 -0.29 -1.99 8.12
N THR A 95 0.81 -2.54 8.66
CA THR A 95 1.42 -3.79 8.16
C THR A 95 0.44 -4.95 8.32
N MET A 96 -0.21 -5.07 9.47
CA MET A 96 -1.24 -6.09 9.72
C MET A 96 -2.43 -5.94 8.76
N GLY A 97 -2.94 -4.71 8.60
CA GLY A 97 -4.03 -4.40 7.68
C GLY A 97 -3.74 -4.83 6.25
N ARG A 98 -2.51 -4.63 5.76
CA ARG A 98 -2.11 -5.16 4.44
C ARG A 98 -2.04 -6.68 4.43
N GLY A 99 -1.34 -7.28 5.40
CA GLY A 99 -1.15 -8.73 5.46
C GLY A 99 -2.49 -9.48 5.36
N LEU A 100 -3.53 -8.95 6.01
CA LEU A 100 -4.89 -9.47 5.92
C LEU A 100 -5.51 -9.35 4.53
N ARG A 101 -5.41 -8.17 3.89
CA ARG A 101 -5.90 -7.96 2.52
C ARG A 101 -5.21 -8.91 1.53
N GLU A 102 -3.91 -9.11 1.71
CA GLU A 102 -3.10 -9.97 0.85
C GLU A 102 -3.44 -11.46 1.05
N MET A 103 -3.52 -11.93 2.30
CA MET A 103 -4.02 -13.28 2.59
C MET A 103 -5.39 -13.49 1.97
N MET A 104 -6.27 -12.49 2.06
CA MET A 104 -7.62 -12.62 1.54
C MET A 104 -7.67 -12.67 0.02
N PHE A 105 -6.84 -11.90 -0.64
CA PHE A 105 -6.67 -11.97 -2.07
C PHE A 105 -6.18 -13.36 -2.52
N ARG A 106 -5.16 -13.91 -1.85
CA ARG A 106 -4.62 -15.25 -2.14
C ARG A 106 -5.65 -16.34 -1.93
N ILE A 107 -6.36 -16.29 -0.80
CA ILE A 107 -7.46 -17.19 -0.48
C ILE A 107 -8.56 -17.13 -1.56
N ASN A 108 -8.93 -15.92 -2.01
CA ASN A 108 -9.96 -15.76 -3.04
C ASN A 108 -9.48 -16.27 -4.40
N ALA A 109 -8.22 -16.05 -4.75
CA ALA A 109 -7.61 -16.57 -5.96
C ALA A 109 -7.58 -18.11 -5.94
N GLU A 110 -7.15 -18.72 -4.84
CA GLU A 110 -7.18 -20.18 -4.65
C GLU A 110 -8.60 -20.75 -4.70
N ALA A 111 -9.56 -20.11 -4.02
CA ALA A 111 -10.95 -20.55 -4.03
C ALA A 111 -11.58 -20.49 -5.43
N GLN A 112 -11.23 -19.49 -6.23
CA GLN A 112 -11.66 -19.38 -7.62
C GLN A 112 -11.04 -20.49 -8.48
N LEU A 113 -9.73 -20.75 -8.35
CA LEU A 113 -9.05 -21.85 -9.03
C LEU A 113 -9.67 -23.21 -8.69
N LEU A 114 -9.99 -23.45 -7.42
CA LEU A 114 -10.68 -24.69 -6.96
C LEU A 114 -12.10 -24.83 -7.50
N GLN A 115 -12.78 -23.73 -7.83
CA GLN A 115 -14.09 -23.72 -8.48
C GLN A 115 -13.99 -23.83 -10.02
N GLY A 116 -12.81 -24.05 -10.58
CA GLY A 116 -12.57 -24.04 -12.02
C GLY A 116 -12.77 -22.66 -12.67
N ARG A 117 -12.93 -21.62 -11.86
CA ARG A 117 -12.96 -20.22 -12.30
C ARG A 117 -11.52 -19.72 -12.24
N VAL A 118 -10.83 -19.71 -13.37
CA VAL A 118 -9.53 -19.02 -13.43
C VAL A 118 -9.80 -17.55 -13.05
N PRO A 119 -9.15 -16.99 -12.01
CA PRO A 119 -9.20 -15.57 -11.74
C PRO A 119 -8.61 -14.88 -12.96
N ASP A 120 -9.47 -14.38 -13.83
CA ASP A 120 -9.02 -13.64 -14.99
C ASP A 120 -8.66 -12.23 -14.53
N GLN A 121 -7.50 -12.11 -13.88
CA GLN A 121 -6.85 -10.81 -13.70
C GLN A 121 -6.09 -10.40 -14.97
N SER A 122 -6.10 -11.25 -15.99
CA SER A 122 -5.29 -11.16 -17.21
C SER A 122 -6.09 -11.01 -18.51
N ALA A 123 -7.41 -11.22 -18.56
CA ALA A 123 -8.21 -11.01 -19.78
C ALA A 123 -8.48 -9.53 -20.13
N THR A 124 -7.58 -8.63 -19.76
CA THR A 124 -7.42 -7.39 -20.52
C THR A 124 -5.95 -7.19 -20.86
N ASN A 125 -5.62 -7.49 -22.12
CA ASN A 125 -4.44 -7.01 -22.86
C ASN A 125 -3.27 -7.98 -23.14
N SER A 126 -3.50 -9.30 -23.23
CA SER A 126 -2.73 -10.12 -24.18
C SER A 126 -3.33 -10.05 -25.59
N GLY A 127 -3.78 -8.86 -25.99
CA GLY A 127 -4.31 -8.60 -27.31
C GLY A 127 -3.18 -8.61 -28.32
N THR A 128 -2.98 -9.74 -28.97
CA THR A 128 -2.23 -9.96 -30.22
C THR A 128 -2.73 -9.10 -31.41
N GLY A 129 -3.61 -8.12 -31.16
CA GLY A 129 -4.18 -7.20 -32.15
C GLY A 129 -3.46 -5.86 -32.14
N ASN A 130 -2.68 -5.61 -33.18
CA ASN A 130 -1.87 -4.41 -33.37
C ASN A 130 -2.69 -3.17 -33.78
N THR A 131 -3.87 -2.97 -33.20
CA THR A 131 -4.77 -1.88 -33.62
C THR A 131 -4.40 -0.56 -32.91
N PRO A 132 -4.38 0.57 -33.64
CA PRO A 132 -4.00 1.88 -33.09
C PRO A 132 -4.92 2.32 -31.94
N LEU A 133 -6.18 1.88 -31.94
CA LEU A 133 -7.16 2.13 -30.88
C LEU A 133 -6.76 1.43 -29.56
N LEU A 134 -6.28 0.19 -29.61
CA LEU A 134 -5.80 -0.53 -28.42
C LEU A 134 -4.54 0.12 -27.85
N ARG A 135 -3.61 0.57 -28.72
CA ARG A 135 -2.45 1.36 -28.27
C ARG A 135 -2.88 2.68 -27.64
N LEU A 136 -3.85 3.39 -28.22
CA LEU A 136 -4.39 4.63 -27.67
C LEU A 136 -5.03 4.39 -26.29
N LEU A 137 -5.85 3.36 -26.13
CA LEU A 137 -6.49 3.01 -24.87
C LEU A 137 -5.50 2.56 -23.79
N GLN A 138 -4.45 1.81 -24.18
CA GLN A 138 -3.36 1.46 -23.27
C GLN A 138 -2.52 2.69 -22.90
N TYR A 139 -2.29 3.62 -23.85
CA TYR A 139 -1.62 4.89 -23.59
C TYR A 139 -2.46 5.77 -22.65
N MET A 140 -3.79 5.79 -22.80
CA MET A 140 -4.68 6.49 -21.86
C MET A 140 -4.66 5.86 -20.46
N LYS A 141 -4.57 4.52 -20.34
CA LYS A 141 -4.32 3.85 -19.06
C LYS A 141 -2.95 4.21 -18.44
N MET A 142 -1.92 4.38 -19.27
CA MET A 142 -0.62 4.92 -18.83
C MET A 142 -0.70 6.40 -18.40
N VAL A 143 -1.61 7.19 -18.98
CA VAL A 143 -1.86 8.58 -18.54
C VAL A 143 -2.66 8.62 -17.23
N ASP A 144 -3.63 7.73 -17.05
CA ASP A 144 -4.29 7.50 -15.76
C ASP A 144 -3.31 7.02 -14.68
N LEU A 145 -2.15 6.49 -15.07
CA LEU A 145 -1.06 6.10 -14.17
C LEU A 145 -0.37 7.27 -13.47
N LEU A 146 -0.38 8.46 -14.07
CA LEU A 146 0.06 9.68 -13.36
C LEU A 146 -1.02 10.15 -12.37
N GLY A 147 -2.30 9.83 -12.64
CA GLY A 147 -3.42 10.06 -11.72
C GLY A 147 -3.50 9.03 -10.59
N PHE A 148 -3.03 7.80 -10.79
CA PHE A 148 -3.24 6.68 -9.87
C PHE A 148 -2.50 6.82 -8.51
N PRO A 149 -1.19 7.18 -8.46
CA PRO A 149 -0.50 7.56 -7.24
C PRO A 149 -1.21 8.75 -6.60
N VAL A 150 -1.52 9.77 -7.40
CA VAL A 150 -2.20 11.01 -6.97
C VAL A 150 -3.61 10.77 -6.39
N THR A 151 -4.25 9.62 -6.65
CA THR A 151 -5.62 9.33 -6.20
C THR A 151 -5.68 8.36 -5.01
N LYS A 152 -4.82 7.33 -4.95
CA LYS A 152 -4.76 6.41 -3.79
C LYS A 152 -3.91 6.94 -2.63
N ALA A 153 -2.91 7.78 -2.91
CA ALA A 153 -2.02 8.39 -1.92
C ALA A 153 -2.66 9.54 -1.12
N ARG A 154 -3.85 10.04 -1.51
CA ARG A 154 -4.35 11.35 -1.06
C ARG A 154 -4.37 11.51 0.46
N ILE A 155 -5.10 10.69 1.20
CA ILE A 155 -5.32 10.98 2.62
C ILE A 155 -4.02 10.80 3.43
N VAL A 156 -3.28 9.72 3.16
CA VAL A 156 -2.06 9.35 3.88
C VAL A 156 -0.92 10.34 3.60
N HIS A 157 -0.67 10.63 2.32
CA HIS A 157 0.43 11.49 1.94
C HIS A 157 0.08 12.95 2.23
N LEU A 158 -1.19 13.38 2.08
CA LEU A 158 -1.63 14.71 2.53
C LEU A 158 -1.53 14.85 4.04
N ALA A 159 -1.93 13.84 4.83
CA ALA A 159 -1.78 13.88 6.28
C ALA A 159 -0.31 13.98 6.69
N THR A 160 0.58 13.25 6.01
CA THR A 160 2.02 13.29 6.24
C THR A 160 2.60 14.67 5.89
N ILE A 161 2.32 15.18 4.68
CA ILE A 161 2.76 16.51 4.23
C ILE A 161 2.23 17.59 5.18
N LEU A 162 0.95 17.52 5.55
CA LEU A 162 0.32 18.51 6.42
C LEU A 162 0.91 18.47 7.83
N THR A 163 1.17 17.28 8.38
CA THR A 163 1.83 17.12 9.69
C THR A 163 3.24 17.72 9.67
N LEU A 164 4.03 17.41 8.64
CA LEU A 164 5.38 17.98 8.47
C LEU A 164 5.33 19.51 8.27
N THR A 165 4.39 20.01 7.47
CA THR A 165 4.26 21.45 7.21
C THR A 165 3.90 22.21 8.49
N LEU A 166 2.91 21.70 9.25
CA LEU A 166 2.49 22.31 10.52
C LEU A 166 3.58 22.24 11.58
N SER A 167 4.40 21.18 11.57
CA SER A 167 5.53 21.04 12.47
C SER A 167 6.58 22.14 12.22
N TYR A 168 6.92 22.41 10.95
CA TYR A 168 7.84 23.51 10.59
C TYR A 168 7.28 24.91 10.81
N LEU A 169 5.95 25.08 10.80
CA LEU A 169 5.30 26.34 11.15
C LEU A 169 5.26 26.59 12.66
N GLY A 170 5.81 25.69 13.49
CA GLY A 170 5.80 25.80 14.95
C GLY A 170 4.43 25.54 15.58
N VAL A 171 3.47 25.02 14.81
CA VAL A 171 2.11 24.76 15.27
C VAL A 171 2.02 23.30 15.75
N SER A 172 2.55 23.07 16.96
CA SER A 172 2.75 21.73 17.51
C SER A 172 1.45 20.98 17.83
N TRP A 173 0.41 21.66 18.32
CA TRP A 173 -0.85 21.02 18.70
C TRP A 173 -1.65 20.45 17.51
N PRO A 174 -1.78 21.16 16.37
CA PRO A 174 -2.37 20.59 15.15
C PRO A 174 -1.55 19.46 14.52
N ALA A 175 -0.22 19.54 14.54
CA ALA A 175 0.65 18.47 14.04
C ALA A 175 0.48 17.19 14.88
N ALA A 176 0.45 17.32 16.21
CA ALA A 176 0.15 16.23 17.13
C ALA A 176 -1.27 15.66 16.92
N GLY A 177 -2.27 16.55 16.79
CA GLY A 177 -3.66 16.15 16.55
C GLY A 177 -3.84 15.37 15.25
N LEU A 178 -3.14 15.77 14.18
CA LEU A 178 -3.13 15.05 12.91
C LEU A 178 -2.43 13.70 13.02
N ALA A 179 -1.29 13.63 13.71
CA ALA A 179 -0.60 12.36 13.94
C ALA A 179 -1.50 11.37 14.70
N TRP A 180 -2.20 11.83 15.75
CA TRP A 180 -3.17 11.03 16.50
C TRP A 180 -4.37 10.61 15.66
N PHE A 181 -5.01 11.55 14.96
CA PHE A 181 -6.12 11.26 14.04
C PHE A 181 -5.71 10.18 13.03
N TYR A 182 -4.51 10.31 12.47
CA TYR A 182 -3.97 9.42 11.47
C TYR A 182 -3.68 8.02 12.00
N ALA A 183 -3.07 7.92 13.19
CA ALA A 183 -2.86 6.66 13.87
C ALA A 183 -4.18 5.94 14.19
N CYS A 184 -5.16 6.69 14.72
CA CYS A 184 -6.50 6.19 14.99
C CYS A 184 -7.18 5.69 13.71
N TYR A 185 -7.06 6.44 12.59
CA TYR A 185 -7.58 6.01 11.30
C TYR A 185 -6.96 4.67 10.86
N CYS A 186 -5.65 4.50 10.98
CA CYS A 186 -4.97 3.25 10.60
C CYS A 186 -5.44 2.06 11.46
N VAL A 187 -5.59 2.27 12.76
CA VAL A 187 -6.07 1.24 13.70
C VAL A 187 -7.54 0.88 13.41
N VAL A 188 -8.43 1.88 13.38
CA VAL A 188 -9.87 1.68 13.12
C VAL A 188 -10.07 1.01 11.77
N ARG A 189 -9.38 1.47 10.72
CA ARG A 189 -9.44 0.84 9.40
C ARG A 189 -9.03 -0.63 9.47
N THR A 190 -7.93 -0.95 10.14
CA THR A 190 -7.45 -2.34 10.28
C THR A 190 -8.47 -3.20 11.04
N LEU A 191 -9.04 -2.65 12.12
CA LEU A 191 -10.04 -3.32 12.95
C LEU A 191 -11.40 -3.49 12.24
N LEU A 192 -11.79 -2.60 11.33
CA LEU A 192 -13.02 -2.71 10.55
C LEU A 192 -12.87 -3.59 9.32
N GLU A 193 -11.70 -3.56 8.68
CA GLU A 193 -11.39 -4.42 7.55
C GLU A 193 -11.35 -5.90 7.97
N MET A 194 -10.77 -6.22 9.14
CA MET A 194 -10.75 -7.58 9.73
C MET A 194 -12.12 -8.30 9.69
N PRO A 195 -13.18 -7.80 10.37
CA PRO A 195 -14.49 -8.45 10.42
C PRO A 195 -15.23 -8.34 9.10
N TYR A 196 -15.05 -7.28 8.31
CA TYR A 196 -15.66 -7.18 6.98
C TYR A 196 -15.19 -8.32 6.06
N TYR A 197 -13.89 -8.58 6.01
CA TYR A 197 -13.34 -9.67 5.20
C TYR A 197 -13.74 -11.04 5.75
N TYR A 198 -13.73 -11.20 7.08
CA TYR A 198 -14.16 -12.45 7.71
C TYR A 198 -15.65 -12.75 7.45
N HIS A 199 -16.53 -11.76 7.60
CA HIS A 199 -17.97 -11.91 7.43
C HIS A 199 -18.35 -12.19 5.97
N ARG A 200 -17.76 -11.46 5.01
CA ARG A 200 -18.04 -11.69 3.58
C ARG A 200 -17.71 -13.13 3.18
N ARG A 201 -16.62 -13.70 3.70
CA ARG A 201 -16.24 -15.08 3.41
C ARG A 201 -17.20 -16.11 4.02
N ILE A 202 -17.70 -15.91 5.23
CA ILE A 202 -18.70 -16.82 5.83
C ILE A 202 -19.98 -16.86 4.98
N MET A 203 -20.37 -15.73 4.41
CA MET A 203 -21.57 -15.63 3.56
C MET A 203 -21.34 -16.17 2.14
N ASP A 204 -20.13 -15.99 1.59
CA ASP A 204 -19.77 -16.43 0.22
C ASP A 204 -19.26 -17.88 0.16
N LEU A 205 -18.95 -18.51 1.31
CA LEU A 205 -18.72 -19.94 1.36
C LEU A 205 -20.04 -20.62 0.98
N PRO A 206 -20.13 -21.32 -0.17
CA PRO A 206 -21.29 -22.15 -0.42
C PRO A 206 -21.41 -23.07 0.79
N HIS A 207 -22.62 -23.21 1.34
CA HIS A 207 -22.94 -24.30 2.24
C HIS A 207 -22.75 -25.61 1.45
N GLN A 208 -21.49 -26.00 1.22
CA GLN A 208 -21.12 -27.33 0.78
C GLN A 208 -21.54 -28.21 1.94
N LYS A 209 -22.71 -28.83 1.78
CA LYS A 209 -23.02 -30.09 2.45
C LYS A 209 -21.76 -30.92 2.35
N ALA A 210 -21.16 -31.20 3.50
CA ALA A 210 -20.03 -32.07 3.65
C ALA A 210 -20.44 -33.48 3.16
N THR A 211 -20.34 -33.74 1.87
CA THR A 211 -20.40 -35.08 1.30
C THR A 211 -18.99 -35.56 1.03
N SER A 212 -18.34 -35.99 2.12
CA SER A 212 -17.71 -37.31 2.22
C SER A 212 -16.85 -37.86 1.07
N ASN A 213 -15.95 -37.10 0.44
CA ASN A 213 -15.03 -37.69 -0.55
C ASN A 213 -13.65 -37.03 -0.70
N TYR A 214 -13.08 -36.47 0.39
CA TYR A 214 -11.65 -36.18 0.43
C TYR A 214 -10.90 -37.36 1.05
N ARG A 215 -10.33 -38.23 0.21
CA ARG A 215 -9.23 -39.12 0.61
C ARG A 215 -7.93 -38.34 0.47
N TRP A 216 -7.25 -38.11 1.59
CA TRP A 216 -5.88 -37.62 1.59
C TRP A 216 -4.98 -38.66 0.92
N PRO A 217 -4.10 -38.29 -0.02
CA PRO A 217 -3.01 -39.16 -0.41
C PRO A 217 -2.04 -39.28 0.78
N LEU A 218 -1.87 -40.52 1.26
CA LEU A 218 -0.81 -40.91 2.19
C LEU A 218 0.53 -40.93 1.48
#